data_AF-A0A1F8U5C7-F1
#
_entry.id   AF-A0A1F8U5C7-F1
#
_cell.length_a   1.000
_cell.length_b   1.000
_cell.length_c   1.000
_cell.angle_alpha   90.00
_cell.angle_beta   90.00
_cell.angle_gamma   90.00
#
_symmetry.space_group_name_H-M   'P 1'
#
loop_
_entity.id
_entity.type
_entity.pdbx_description
1 polymer ?
#
loop_
_entity_poly.entity_id
_entity_poly.type
_entity_poly.pdbx_seq_one_letter_code
_entity_poly.pdbx_strand_id
1 'polypeptide(L)'
;VPTQHIQNGQIVLNILPSAVGNMLMGNEVITFNARFGGKPFALTVPIKAVLAIYARENGAGTMFDAEEDGDEDSHQLEAVSDAEGMQQDEHTTPDDEPTDPNKGKKVSHLRVVK
;
A
#
# COMPACT_ATOMS: atom_id res chain seq x y z
N VAL A 1 16.76 18.07 6.61
CA VAL A 1 17.33 16.72 6.79
C VAL A 1 18.86 16.78 6.74
N PRO A 2 19.62 15.81 7.28
CA PRO A 2 21.08 15.80 7.20
C PRO A 2 21.58 15.70 5.74
N THR A 3 22.28 16.72 5.27
CA THR A 3 22.66 16.85 3.85
C THR A 3 23.65 15.79 3.38
N GLN A 4 24.45 15.21 4.29
CA GLN A 4 25.43 14.17 3.99
C GLN A 4 24.79 12.84 3.53
N HIS A 5 23.50 12.64 3.81
CA HIS A 5 22.75 11.43 3.45
C HIS A 5 21.88 11.60 2.20
N ILE A 6 21.97 12.75 1.54
CA ILE A 6 21.24 13.03 0.29
C ILE A 6 22.03 12.46 -0.89
N GLN A 7 21.35 11.72 -1.76
CA GLN A 7 21.89 11.17 -3.00
C GLN A 7 20.98 11.57 -4.14
N ASN A 8 21.54 12.17 -5.21
CA ASN A 8 20.77 12.61 -6.37
C ASN A 8 19.59 13.55 -6.02
N GLY A 9 19.75 14.38 -4.99
CA GLY A 9 18.71 15.29 -4.50
C GLY A 9 17.61 14.62 -3.66
N GLN A 10 17.72 13.32 -3.39
CA GLN A 10 16.72 12.54 -2.66
C GLN A 10 17.32 11.91 -1.40
N ILE A 11 16.46 11.56 -0.45
CA ILE A 11 16.84 10.83 0.75
C ILE A 11 15.80 9.75 1.05
N VAL A 12 16.27 8.54 1.32
CA VAL A 12 15.43 7.44 1.79
C VAL A 12 15.46 7.42 3.30
N LEU A 13 14.27 7.45 3.92
CA LEU A 13 14.11 7.48 5.37
C LEU A 13 13.45 6.18 5.84
N ASN A 14 14.08 5.51 6.79
CA ASN A 14 13.47 4.36 7.46
C ASN A 14 12.51 4.87 8.53
N ILE A 15 11.22 4.57 8.37
CA ILE A 15 10.15 4.97 9.29
C ILE A 15 9.60 3.80 10.13
N LEU A 16 10.31 2.67 10.19
CA LEU A 16 9.95 1.60 11.11
C LEU A 16 9.92 2.13 12.56
N PRO A 17 8.97 1.68 13.41
CA PRO A 17 8.86 2.17 14.79
C PRO A 17 10.14 2.03 15.62
N SER A 18 11.02 1.08 15.27
CA SER A 18 12.32 0.88 15.92
C SER A 18 13.40 1.88 15.48
N ALA A 19 13.23 2.53 14.32
CA ALA A 19 14.19 3.45 13.73
C ALA A 19 13.88 4.93 14.04
N VAL A 20 12.63 5.23 14.41
CA VAL A 20 12.15 6.58 14.66
C VAL A 20 11.52 6.71 16.05
N GLY A 21 11.47 7.93 16.58
CA GLY A 21 10.77 8.25 17.83
C GLY A 21 9.93 9.51 17.68
N ASN A 22 8.89 9.64 18.49
CA ASN A 22 7.96 10.78 18.48
C ASN A 22 7.42 11.09 17.06
N MET A 23 7.01 10.06 16.32
CA MET A 23 6.47 10.23 14.98
C MET A 23 5.06 10.82 15.03
N LEU A 24 4.83 11.88 14.26
CA LEU A 24 3.54 12.47 13.99
C LEU A 24 3.36 12.57 12.48
N MET A 25 2.30 11.96 11.96
CA MET A 25 1.84 12.15 10.58
C MET A 25 0.69 13.15 10.58
N GLY A 26 0.94 14.35 10.06
CA GLY A 26 -0.09 15.34 9.77
C GLY A 26 -0.36 15.42 8.26
N ASN A 27 -1.42 16.14 7.90
CA ASN A 27 -1.82 16.30 6.51
C ASN A 27 -0.87 17.21 5.70
N GLU A 28 -0.14 18.10 6.37
CA GLU A 28 0.80 19.02 5.70
C GLU A 28 2.25 18.59 5.89
N VAL A 29 2.58 18.04 7.05
CA VAL A 29 3.93 17.69 7.45
C VAL A 29 3.96 16.38 8.26
N ILE A 30 5.03 15.61 8.06
CA ILE A 30 5.42 14.49 8.90
C ILE A 30 6.58 14.95 9.78
N THR A 31 6.51 14.69 11.08
CA THR A 31 7.61 14.99 12.01
C THR A 31 8.02 13.76 12.78
N PHE A 32 9.32 13.60 13.02
CA PHE A 32 9.85 12.50 13.84
C PHE A 32 11.31 12.75 14.20
N ASN A 33 11.80 12.02 15.21
CA ASN A 33 13.20 11.95 15.56
C ASN A 33 13.82 10.68 14.98
N ALA A 34 15.02 10.80 14.41
CA ALA A 34 15.78 9.67 13.88
C ALA A 34 17.27 9.83 14.20
N ARG A 35 18.06 8.78 13.98
CA ARG A 35 19.52 8.82 14.19
C ARG A 35 20.25 8.62 12.88
N PHE A 36 21.22 9.47 12.60
CA PHE A 36 22.10 9.39 11.44
C PHE A 36 23.54 9.28 11.94
N GLY A 37 24.20 8.16 11.64
CA GLY A 37 25.54 7.87 12.19
C GLY A 37 25.59 7.91 13.72
N GLY A 38 24.50 7.51 14.39
CA GLY A 38 24.37 7.55 15.85
C GLY A 38 24.01 8.92 16.44
N LYS A 39 24.03 10.01 15.66
CA LYS A 39 23.63 11.35 16.12
C LYS A 39 22.11 11.56 15.98
N PRO A 40 21.41 12.08 16.99
CA PRO A 40 19.98 12.33 16.90
C PRO A 40 19.67 13.57 16.03
N PHE A 41 18.60 13.48 15.24
CA PHE A 41 18.06 14.57 14.44
C PHE A 41 16.53 14.60 14.56
N ALA A 42 15.98 15.78 14.75
CA ALA A 42 14.55 16.04 14.56
C ALA A 42 14.30 16.40 13.10
N LEU A 43 13.36 15.71 12.47
CA LEU A 43 12.99 15.89 11.06
C LEU A 43 11.57 16.43 10.96
N THR A 44 11.39 17.34 10.01
CA THR A 44 10.11 17.85 9.54
C THR A 44 10.12 17.72 8.03
N VAL A 45 9.18 16.94 7.49
CA VAL A 45 9.10 16.59 6.07
C VAL A 45 7.73 17.03 5.58
N PRO A 46 7.65 18.04 4.70
CA PRO A 46 6.39 18.38 4.04
C PRO A 46 5.85 17.20 3.25
N ILE A 47 4.53 16.97 3.27
CA ILE A 47 3.90 15.88 2.51
C ILE A 47 4.20 16.00 1.02
N LYS A 48 4.19 17.21 0.48
CA LYS A 48 4.57 17.51 -0.92
C LYS A 48 6.00 17.10 -1.31
N ALA A 49 6.87 16.82 -0.34
CA ALA A 49 8.25 16.37 -0.60
C ALA A 49 8.38 14.84 -0.56
N VAL A 50 7.31 14.10 -0.24
CA VAL A 50 7.31 12.64 -0.17
C VAL A 50 6.99 12.07 -1.55
N LEU A 51 7.97 11.43 -2.18
CA LEU A 51 7.82 10.90 -3.54
C LEU A 51 7.20 9.50 -3.57
N ALA A 52 7.47 8.68 -2.55
CA ALA A 52 7.00 7.29 -2.50
C ALA A 52 7.06 6.75 -1.08
N ILE A 53 6.29 5.69 -0.83
CA ILE A 53 6.41 4.84 0.34
C ILE A 53 6.47 3.38 -0.11
N TYR A 54 7.44 2.64 0.41
CA TYR A 54 7.63 1.25 0.04
C TYR A 54 8.24 0.44 1.19
N ALA A 55 7.93 -0.85 1.20
CA ALA A 55 8.53 -1.83 2.07
C ALA A 55 9.93 -2.17 1.53
N ARG A 56 10.93 -2.09 2.40
CA ARG A 56 12.32 -2.41 2.05
C ARG A 56 12.52 -3.87 1.62
N GLU A 57 11.71 -4.79 2.13
CA GLU A 57 11.92 -6.24 2.01
C GLU A 57 11.58 -6.79 0.62
N ASN A 58 10.50 -6.30 0.03
CA ASN A 58 9.97 -6.78 -1.25
C ASN A 58 9.70 -5.65 -2.26
N GLY A 59 9.97 -4.40 -1.89
CA GLY A 59 9.72 -3.23 -2.74
C GLY A 59 8.25 -2.86 -2.90
N ALA A 60 7.33 -3.56 -2.24
CA ALA A 60 5.90 -3.29 -2.34
C ALA A 60 5.58 -1.89 -1.78
N GLY A 61 4.79 -1.10 -2.49
CA GLY A 61 4.54 0.28 -2.11
C GLY A 61 3.80 1.05 -3.20
N THR A 62 3.74 2.36 -3.02
CA THR A 62 3.19 3.28 -4.00
C THR A 62 4.13 4.47 -4.19
N MET A 63 4.21 4.95 -5.42
CA MET A 63 4.73 6.28 -5.72
C MET A 63 3.57 7.27 -5.62
N PHE A 64 3.85 8.48 -5.17
CA PHE A 64 2.89 9.57 -5.17
C PHE A 64 3.16 10.44 -6.39
N ASP A 65 2.10 10.86 -7.06
CA ASP A 65 2.19 11.82 -8.14
C ASP A 65 2.44 13.23 -7.57
N ALA A 66 3.12 14.07 -8.35
CA ALA A 66 3.22 15.47 -8.00
C ALA A 66 1.85 16.10 -8.19
N GLU A 67 1.15 16.36 -7.09
CA GLU A 67 -0.08 17.16 -7.10
C GLU A 67 0.26 18.52 -7.74
N GLU A 68 -0.24 18.78 -8.95
CA GLU A 68 -0.30 20.15 -9.46
C GLU A 68 -1.23 20.92 -8.51
N ASP A 69 -0.80 22.09 -8.03
CA ASP A 69 -1.64 22.98 -7.23
C ASP A 69 -2.83 23.46 -8.08
N GLY A 70 -3.83 22.60 -8.22
CA GLY A 70 -5.01 22.77 -9.04
C GLY A 70 -6.14 21.98 -8.40
N ASP A 71 -7.10 22.72 -7.87
CA ASP A 71 -8.34 22.20 -7.31
C ASP A 71 -8.92 21.09 -8.21
N GLU A 72 -9.06 19.86 -7.70
CA GLU A 72 -10.19 18.96 -8.00
C GLU A 72 -10.08 17.66 -7.21
N ASP A 73 -10.97 17.56 -6.22
CA ASP A 73 -11.36 16.38 -5.46
C ASP A 73 -11.84 15.28 -6.43
N SER A 74 -10.92 14.51 -7.01
CA SER A 74 -11.25 13.35 -7.83
C SER A 74 -10.43 12.15 -7.37
N HIS A 75 -10.73 11.68 -6.15
CA HIS A 75 -10.30 10.37 -5.69
C HIS A 75 -11.04 9.27 -6.46
N GLN A 76 -10.59 8.98 -7.68
CA GLN A 76 -10.86 7.71 -8.35
C GLN A 76 -10.10 6.62 -7.58
N LEU A 77 -10.71 6.07 -6.53
CA LEU A 77 -10.26 4.84 -5.91
C LEU A 77 -10.48 3.70 -6.91
N GLU A 78 -9.48 3.44 -7.76
CA GLU A 78 -9.43 2.20 -8.53
C GLU A 78 -9.17 1.05 -7.56
N ALA A 79 -10.23 0.33 -7.22
CA ALA A 79 -10.11 -0.95 -6.54
C ALA A 79 -9.34 -1.90 -7.47
N VAL A 80 -8.12 -2.25 -7.08
CA VAL A 80 -7.35 -3.33 -7.71
C VAL A 80 -8.10 -4.66 -7.49
N SER A 81 -8.94 -5.01 -8.46
CA SER A 81 -9.47 -6.35 -8.61
C SER A 81 -8.54 -7.12 -9.54
N ASP A 82 -7.52 -7.75 -8.97
CA ASP A 82 -6.84 -8.87 -9.63
C ASP A 82 -7.01 -10.12 -8.78
N ALA A 83 -8.01 -10.89 -9.20
CA ALA A 83 -8.03 -12.33 -9.09
C ALA A 83 -6.85 -12.92 -9.87
N GLU A 84 -6.37 -14.09 -9.46
CA GLU A 84 -5.79 -15.22 -10.24
C GLU A 84 -5.19 -16.15 -9.17
N GLY A 85 -5.87 -17.21 -8.71
CA GLY A 85 -6.29 -18.33 -9.55
C GLY A 85 -5.16 -19.34 -9.74
N MET A 86 -4.41 -19.69 -8.69
CA MET A 86 -3.37 -20.73 -8.78
C MET A 86 -4.00 -22.13 -8.81
N GLN A 87 -4.19 -22.58 -10.06
CA GLN A 87 -3.80 -23.88 -10.63
C GLN A 87 -4.31 -25.15 -9.94
N GLN A 88 -5.19 -25.82 -10.69
CA GLN A 88 -5.72 -27.17 -10.46
C GLN A 88 -4.60 -28.20 -10.65
N ASP A 89 -4.35 -29.02 -9.63
CA ASP A 89 -3.67 -30.30 -9.77
C ASP A 89 -4.63 -31.31 -10.43
N GLU A 90 -4.40 -31.62 -11.70
CA GLU A 90 -4.99 -32.76 -12.41
C GLU A 90 -4.41 -34.08 -11.88
N HIS A 91 -5.24 -34.95 -11.29
CA HIS A 91 -4.99 -36.39 -11.29
C HIS A 91 -6.30 -37.20 -11.22
N THR A 92 -6.37 -38.19 -12.14
CA THR A 92 -7.28 -39.37 -12.25
C THR A 92 -8.65 -39.19 -12.90
N THR A 93 -8.77 -39.62 -14.17
CA THR A 93 -9.96 -40.25 -14.77
C THR A 93 -9.88 -41.78 -14.56
N PRO A 94 -10.91 -42.63 -14.81
CA PRO A 94 -12.19 -42.39 -15.49
C PRO A 94 -13.42 -43.01 -14.77
N ASP A 95 -14.55 -43.12 -15.50
CA ASP A 95 -15.77 -43.92 -15.22
C ASP A 95 -16.85 -43.18 -14.41
N ASP A 96 -18.14 -43.11 -14.73
CA ASP A 96 -19.01 -43.39 -15.88
C ASP A 96 -20.38 -42.73 -15.49
N GLU A 97 -21.24 -42.48 -16.46
CA GLU A 97 -22.69 -42.14 -16.32
C GLU A 97 -23.15 -40.63 -16.30
N PRO A 98 -24.09 -40.23 -17.20
CA PRO A 98 -24.53 -38.84 -17.38
C PRO A 98 -25.88 -38.53 -16.71
N THR A 99 -26.09 -37.32 -16.17
CA THR A 99 -27.47 -36.77 -16.00
C THR A 99 -27.53 -35.24 -15.78
N ASP A 100 -28.16 -34.59 -16.77
CA ASP A 100 -29.05 -33.42 -16.80
C ASP A 100 -28.63 -31.96 -16.46
N PRO A 101 -28.94 -30.98 -17.35
CA PRO A 101 -28.66 -29.56 -17.18
C PRO A 101 -29.90 -28.77 -16.70
N ASN A 102 -29.91 -28.23 -15.48
CA ASN A 102 -30.94 -27.22 -15.11
C ASN A 102 -30.50 -26.20 -14.03
N LYS A 103 -30.03 -25.04 -14.53
CA LYS A 103 -30.44 -23.66 -14.18
C LYS A 103 -30.73 -23.29 -12.70
N GLY A 104 -29.97 -22.32 -12.18
CA GLY A 104 -30.50 -21.32 -11.24
C GLY A 104 -29.52 -20.78 -10.18
N LYS A 105 -28.88 -19.64 -10.47
CA LYS A 105 -28.13 -18.81 -9.50
C LYS A 105 -28.99 -18.47 -8.28
N LYS A 106 -28.57 -18.88 -7.07
CA LYS A 106 -29.17 -18.42 -5.81
C LYS A 106 -28.36 -17.24 -5.28
N VAL A 107 -28.91 -16.04 -5.41
CA VAL A 107 -28.42 -14.83 -4.74
C VAL A 107 -28.77 -14.90 -3.25
N SER A 108 -27.77 -14.67 -2.39
CA SER A 108 -27.89 -14.67 -0.94
C SER A 108 -28.63 -13.41 -0.44
N HIS A 109 -29.62 -13.56 0.45
CA HIS A 109 -30.24 -12.43 1.15
C HIS A 109 -29.83 -12.42 2.63
N LEU A 110 -29.30 -11.31 3.12
CA LEU A 110 -29.08 -11.07 4.55
C LEU A 110 -30.29 -10.34 5.13
N ARG A 111 -30.68 -10.69 6.37
CA ARG A 111 -31.71 -9.99 7.14
C ARG A 111 -31.09 -9.38 8.38
N VAL A 112 -31.40 -8.12 8.64
CA VAL A 112 -31.03 -7.42 9.87
C VAL A 112 -32.10 -7.72 10.92
N VAL A 113 -31.67 -8.13 12.12
CA VAL A 113 -32.53 -8.35 13.29
C VAL A 113 -32.37 -7.16 14.25
N LYS A 114 -33.46 -6.76 14.89
CA LYS A 114 -33.52 -5.66 15.87
C LYS A 114 -33.54 -6.19 17.30
#